data_AF-A0A7J3WMS9-F1
#
_entry.id   AF-A0A7J3WMS9-F1
#
_cell.length_a   1.000
_cell.length_b   1.000
_cell.length_c   1.000
_cell.angle_alpha   90.00
_cell.angle_beta   90.00
_cell.angle_gamma   90.00
#
_symmetry.space_group_name_H-M   'P 1'
#
loop_
_entity.id
_entity.type
_entity.pdbx_description
1 polymer ?
#
loop_
_entity_poly.entity_id
_entity_poly.type
_entity_poly.pdbx_seq_one_letter_code
_entity_poly.pdbx_strand_id
1 'polypeptide(L)'
;MSERVYVAGLCIAMMLLLAPCAIFAQDANDYEFTSDTEIVTSNGWTHELTYLADYTVSGIVVGIAYYDEETTVFSPMDVAIAWGDMANPEALDSLTVTMGDRRLTYQWRSIGDTFSQEYVTSHISNTHV
;
A
#
# COMPACT_ATOMS: atom_id res chain seq x y z
N MET A 1 -40.21 23.79 -33.14
CA MET A 1 -39.04 23.64 -32.25
C MET A 1 -38.91 22.17 -31.95
N SER A 2 -37.85 21.54 -32.46
CA SER A 2 -37.77 20.09 -32.68
C SER A 2 -37.32 19.31 -31.44
N GLU A 3 -37.78 18.06 -31.34
CA GLU A 3 -37.44 17.07 -30.30
C GLU A 3 -35.92 16.95 -30.03
N ARG A 4 -35.09 17.33 -31.01
CA ARG A 4 -33.63 17.40 -30.89
C ARG A 4 -33.14 18.38 -29.82
N VAL A 5 -33.87 19.46 -29.57
CA VAL A 5 -33.53 20.44 -28.52
C VAL A 5 -33.81 19.87 -27.12
N TYR A 6 -34.86 19.05 -26.99
CA TYR A 6 -35.20 18.39 -25.73
C TYR A 6 -34.22 17.26 -25.37
N VAL A 7 -33.83 16.44 -26.35
CA VAL A 7 -32.87 15.34 -26.13
C VAL A 7 -31.47 15.90 -25.80
N ALA A 8 -31.05 16.98 -26.47
CA ALA A 8 -29.79 17.66 -26.16
C ALA A 8 -29.80 18.27 -24.74
N GLY A 9 -30.90 18.90 -24.32
CA GLY A 9 -31.06 19.42 -22.96
C GLY A 9 -31.03 18.35 -21.88
N LEU A 10 -31.63 17.17 -22.14
CA LEU A 10 -31.64 16.05 -21.21
C LEU A 10 -30.25 15.41 -21.05
N CYS A 11 -29.48 15.29 -22.14
CA CYS A 11 -28.11 14.77 -22.09
C CYS A 11 -27.15 15.71 -21.34
N ILE A 12 -27.30 17.03 -21.50
CA ILE A 12 -26.49 18.02 -20.77
C ILE A 12 -26.83 18.03 -19.28
N ALA A 13 -28.13 17.95 -18.92
CA ALA A 13 -28.56 17.86 -17.54
C ALA A 13 -28.08 16.55 -16.85
N MET A 14 -28.05 15.44 -17.59
CA MET A 14 -27.57 14.15 -17.07
C MET A 14 -26.03 14.10 -16.92
N MET A 15 -25.26 14.76 -17.80
CA MET A 15 -23.81 14.91 -17.64
C MET A 15 -23.45 15.81 -16.45
N LEU A 16 -24.26 16.84 -16.15
CA LEU A 16 -24.05 17.73 -15.00
C LEU A 16 -24.43 17.07 -13.65
N LEU A 17 -25.36 16.10 -13.66
CA LEU A 17 -25.74 15.35 -12.46
C LEU A 17 -24.77 14.21 -12.10
N LEU A 18 -23.93 13.76 -13.05
CA LEU A 18 -22.85 12.80 -12.81
C LEU A 18 -21.52 13.47 -12.40
N ALA A 19 -21.46 14.81 -12.46
CA ALA A 19 -20.24 15.57 -12.18
C ALA A 19 -19.77 15.61 -10.72
N PRO A 20 -20.57 15.44 -9.65
CA PRO A 20 -20.03 15.55 -8.30
C PRO A 20 -19.47 14.24 -7.73
N CYS A 21 -19.43 13.15 -8.49
CA CYS A 21 -18.79 11.91 -8.04
C CYS A 21 -17.33 11.78 -8.52
N ALA A 22 -16.90 12.65 -9.43
CA ALA A 22 -15.53 12.71 -9.89
C ALA A 22 -14.82 13.86 -9.15
N ILE A 23 -13.65 13.56 -8.60
CA ILE A 23 -12.73 14.50 -7.93
C ILE A 23 -12.97 14.63 -6.41
N PHE A 24 -12.84 13.52 -5.70
CA PHE A 24 -11.95 13.50 -4.54
C PHE A 24 -10.65 12.81 -4.97
N ALA A 25 -9.97 13.39 -5.97
CA ALA A 25 -8.55 13.11 -6.12
C ALA A 25 -7.90 13.92 -5.01
N GLN A 26 -7.76 13.32 -3.83
CA GLN A 26 -6.94 13.88 -2.76
C GLN A 26 -5.56 14.06 -3.36
N ASP A 27 -5.09 15.31 -3.44
CA ASP A 27 -3.73 15.59 -3.90
C ASP A 27 -2.80 14.79 -2.99
N ALA A 28 -1.90 14.02 -3.59
CA ALA A 28 -1.02 13.14 -2.83
C ALA A 28 -0.08 13.94 -1.91
N ASN A 29 -0.01 15.26 -2.12
CA ASN A 29 0.73 16.22 -1.30
C ASN A 29 -0.19 17.08 -0.41
N ASP A 30 -1.45 16.69 -0.19
CA ASP A 30 -2.41 17.42 0.66
C ASP A 30 -2.21 17.15 2.16
N TYR A 31 -0.97 17.11 2.64
CA TYR A 31 -0.70 16.97 4.07
C TYR A 31 0.64 17.59 4.48
N GLU A 32 0.73 18.01 5.73
CA GLU A 32 1.91 18.56 6.38
C GLU A 32 2.05 17.91 7.77
N PHE A 33 3.29 17.57 8.14
CA PHE A 33 3.61 17.22 9.52
C PHE A 33 3.81 18.50 10.32
N THR A 34 2.91 18.78 11.25
CA THR A 34 3.03 19.90 12.20
C THR A 34 3.84 19.51 13.44
N SER A 35 4.00 18.21 13.68
CA SER A 35 4.90 17.62 14.68
C SER A 35 5.30 16.19 14.29
N ASP A 36 6.03 15.48 15.14
CA ASP A 36 6.42 14.07 14.91
C ASP A 36 5.21 13.11 14.85
N THR A 37 4.06 13.51 15.41
CA THR A 37 2.86 12.68 15.51
C THR A 37 1.62 13.29 14.89
N GLU A 38 1.63 14.57 14.52
CA GLU A 38 0.45 15.27 13.99
C GLU A 38 0.58 15.51 12.48
N ILE A 39 -0.45 15.11 11.74
CA ILE A 39 -0.60 15.33 10.30
C ILE A 39 -1.81 16.24 10.08
N VAL A 40 -1.64 17.31 9.29
CA VAL A 40 -2.72 18.24 8.91
C VAL A 40 -2.83 18.31 7.40
N THR A 41 -4.04 18.21 6.87
CA THR A 41 -4.33 18.37 5.43
C THR A 41 -4.76 19.81 5.12
N SER A 42 -4.61 20.27 3.87
CA SER A 42 -4.98 21.65 3.49
C SER A 42 -6.47 21.95 3.64
N ASN A 43 -7.31 20.90 3.65
CA ASN A 43 -8.74 21.01 3.93
C ASN A 43 -9.08 21.11 5.44
N GLY A 44 -8.06 21.06 6.32
CA GLY A 44 -8.20 21.21 7.77
C GLY A 44 -8.45 19.91 8.54
N TRP A 45 -8.36 18.74 7.91
CA TRP A 45 -8.36 17.47 8.64
C TRP A 45 -7.04 17.26 9.38
N THR A 46 -7.13 16.90 10.66
CA THR A 46 -5.99 16.62 11.53
C THR A 46 -6.02 15.17 11.99
N HIS A 47 -4.86 14.52 12.01
CA HIS A 47 -4.68 13.15 12.48
C HIS A 47 -3.49 13.04 13.41
N GLU A 48 -3.70 12.32 14.51
CA GLU A 48 -2.65 12.03 15.49
C GLU A 48 -2.20 10.57 15.37
N LEU A 49 -0.92 10.38 15.10
CA LEU A 49 -0.25 9.09 15.08
C LEU A 49 -0.05 8.62 16.52
N THR A 50 -0.76 7.56 16.90
CA THR A 50 -0.54 6.89 18.19
C THR A 50 0.64 5.93 18.06
N TYR A 51 1.72 6.23 18.75
CA TYR A 51 2.79 5.27 18.95
C TYR A 51 2.26 4.02 19.67
N LEU A 52 2.45 2.84 19.05
CA LEU A 52 1.95 1.57 19.60
C LEU A 52 3.05 0.74 20.25
N ALA A 53 4.23 0.66 19.63
CA ALA A 53 5.33 -0.16 20.10
C ALA A 53 6.65 0.17 19.37
N ASP A 54 7.75 -0.11 20.04
CA ASP A 54 9.06 -0.31 19.41
C ASP A 54 9.36 -1.80 19.37
N TYR A 55 9.93 -2.23 18.25
CA TYR A 55 10.41 -3.59 18.08
C TYR A 55 11.71 -3.61 17.30
N THR A 56 12.47 -4.69 17.48
CA THR A 56 13.68 -4.97 16.69
C THR A 56 13.52 -6.35 16.09
N VAL A 57 13.71 -6.42 14.77
CA VAL A 57 13.75 -7.68 14.03
C VAL A 57 15.17 -7.89 13.50
N SER A 58 15.66 -9.12 13.58
CA SER A 58 16.92 -9.55 12.96
C SER A 58 16.60 -10.69 12.01
N GLY A 59 17.04 -10.56 10.77
CA GLY A 59 16.73 -11.48 9.70
C GLY A 59 17.49 -11.11 8.43
N ILE A 60 17.10 -11.73 7.32
CA ILE A 60 17.64 -11.45 6.00
C ILE A 60 16.62 -10.68 5.17
N VAL A 61 17.10 -9.80 4.30
CA VAL A 61 16.26 -9.11 3.32
C VAL A 61 16.02 -10.05 2.14
N VAL A 62 14.75 -10.35 1.87
CA VAL A 62 14.32 -11.25 0.78
C VAL A 62 13.62 -10.52 -0.36
N GLY A 63 13.39 -9.22 -0.20
CA GLY A 63 12.79 -8.37 -1.23
C GLY A 63 12.77 -6.91 -0.82
N ILE A 64 12.78 -6.03 -1.82
CA ILE A 64 12.64 -4.58 -1.66
C ILE A 64 11.68 -4.08 -2.73
N ALA A 65 10.71 -3.25 -2.35
CA ALA A 65 9.89 -2.50 -3.29
C ALA A 65 10.03 -1.01 -3.02
N TYR A 66 10.27 -0.25 -4.09
CA TYR A 66 10.35 1.21 -4.05
C TYR A 66 9.06 1.80 -4.60
N TYR A 67 8.62 2.90 -4.00
CA TYR A 67 7.43 3.64 -4.41
C TYR A 67 7.80 5.07 -4.77
N ASP A 68 6.91 5.72 -5.53
CA ASP A 68 7.08 7.11 -5.91
C ASP A 68 6.88 8.01 -4.69
N GLU A 69 7.92 8.76 -4.33
CA GLU A 69 7.94 9.67 -3.19
C GLU A 69 6.75 10.64 -3.22
N GLU A 70 6.29 11.08 -4.40
CA GLU A 70 5.16 12.02 -4.52
C GLU A 70 3.82 11.44 -4.01
N THR A 71 3.71 10.12 -3.89
CA THR A 71 2.47 9.44 -3.46
C THR A 71 2.63 8.62 -2.19
N THR A 72 3.84 8.51 -1.66
CA THR A 72 4.18 7.52 -0.62
C THR A 72 5.14 8.02 0.45
N VAL A 73 5.10 9.31 0.76
CA VAL A 73 6.04 9.95 1.68
C VAL A 73 6.15 9.30 3.07
N PHE A 74 5.09 8.68 3.59
CA PHE A 74 5.12 7.99 4.88
C PHE A 74 5.89 6.68 4.86
N SER A 75 6.09 6.09 3.68
CA SER A 75 6.89 4.90 3.52
C SER A 75 7.35 4.80 2.06
N PRO A 76 8.49 5.42 1.69
CA PRO A 76 8.98 5.39 0.30
C PRO A 76 9.41 3.99 -0.15
N MET A 77 9.62 3.06 0.78
CA MET A 77 9.98 1.69 0.44
C MET A 77 9.39 0.66 1.39
N ASP A 78 9.21 -0.54 0.87
CA ASP A 78 8.88 -1.72 1.65
C ASP A 78 10.08 -2.67 1.63
N VAL A 79 10.39 -3.26 2.79
CA VAL A 79 11.44 -4.27 2.95
C VAL A 79 10.83 -5.58 3.42
N ALA A 80 10.97 -6.63 2.62
CA ALA A 80 10.59 -7.98 3.04
C ALA A 80 11.73 -8.60 3.85
N ILE A 81 11.45 -8.96 5.10
CA ILE A 81 12.42 -9.57 6.02
C ILE A 81 11.96 -10.97 6.37
N ALA A 82 12.85 -11.96 6.23
CA ALA A 82 12.61 -13.34 6.68
C ALA A 82 13.60 -13.72 7.80
N TRP A 83 13.15 -14.54 8.75
CA TRP A 83 13.96 -14.99 9.88
C TRP A 83 13.70 -16.45 10.26
N GLY A 84 14.40 -16.95 11.28
CA GLY A 84 14.34 -18.36 11.67
C GLY A 84 14.85 -19.28 10.56
N ASP A 85 14.17 -20.40 10.35
CA ASP A 85 14.59 -21.38 9.34
C ASP A 85 14.39 -20.85 7.90
N MET A 86 13.55 -19.83 7.70
CA MET A 86 13.40 -19.15 6.41
C MET A 86 14.62 -18.32 6.01
N ALA A 87 15.53 -18.04 6.95
CA ALA A 87 16.80 -17.38 6.63
C ALA A 87 17.83 -18.33 5.98
N ASN A 88 17.54 -19.63 5.90
CA ASN A 88 18.39 -20.60 5.23
C ASN A 88 18.33 -20.41 3.70
N PRO A 89 19.48 -20.23 3.01
CA PRO A 89 19.53 -20.10 1.56
C PRO A 89 18.78 -21.20 0.78
N GLU A 90 18.83 -22.45 1.24
CA GLU A 90 18.13 -23.56 0.57
C GLU A 90 16.61 -23.40 0.61
N ALA A 91 16.09 -22.81 1.69
CA ALA A 91 14.67 -22.51 1.80
C ALA A 91 14.25 -21.31 0.95
N LEU A 92 15.15 -20.36 0.70
CA LEU A 92 14.87 -19.21 -0.18
C LEU A 92 14.86 -19.60 -1.65
N ASP A 93 15.67 -20.58 -2.04
CA ASP A 93 15.75 -21.06 -3.43
C ASP A 93 14.41 -21.63 -3.95
N SER A 94 13.55 -22.09 -3.04
CA SER A 94 12.20 -22.57 -3.35
C SER A 94 11.10 -21.50 -3.15
N LEU A 95 11.43 -20.35 -2.57
CA LEU A 95 10.50 -19.27 -2.29
C LEU A 95 10.61 -18.14 -3.33
N THR A 96 9.51 -17.87 -4.03
CA THR A 96 9.37 -16.64 -4.81
C THR A 96 8.63 -15.61 -3.96
N VAL A 97 9.27 -14.46 -3.73
CA VAL A 97 8.64 -13.30 -3.07
C VAL A 97 8.34 -12.24 -4.11
N THR A 98 7.12 -11.74 -4.11
CA THR A 98 6.67 -10.65 -4.98
C THR A 98 6.10 -9.54 -4.11
N MET A 99 6.56 -8.31 -4.35
CA MET A 99 6.18 -7.12 -3.60
C MET A 99 5.58 -6.06 -4.54
N GLY A 100 4.60 -5.32 -4.03
CA GLY A 100 3.94 -4.22 -4.74
C GLY A 100 2.60 -3.87 -4.09
N ASP A 101 2.06 -2.68 -4.37
CA ASP A 101 0.80 -2.18 -3.78
C ASP A 101 0.72 -2.34 -2.26
N ARG A 102 1.83 -2.11 -1.55
CA ARG A 102 1.97 -2.29 -0.09
C ARG A 102 1.75 -3.72 0.40
N ARG A 103 1.95 -4.70 -0.47
CA ARG A 103 1.71 -6.12 -0.18
C ARG A 103 2.94 -6.95 -0.47
N LEU A 104 3.11 -7.96 0.38
CA LEU A 104 4.02 -9.07 0.16
C LEU A 104 3.17 -10.29 -0.19
N THR A 105 3.50 -10.92 -1.30
CA THR A 105 2.97 -12.22 -1.70
C THR A 105 4.12 -13.19 -1.87
N TYR A 106 3.85 -14.46 -1.63
CA TYR A 106 4.85 -15.50 -1.77
C TYR A 106 4.27 -16.75 -2.42
N GLN A 107 5.13 -17.49 -3.11
CA GLN A 107 4.79 -18.76 -3.72
C GLN A 107 5.95 -19.73 -3.60
N TRP A 108 5.62 -20.98 -3.27
CA TRP A 108 6.57 -22.08 -3.25
C TRP A 108 6.70 -22.74 -4.63
N ARG A 109 7.91 -23.18 -4.99
CA ARG A 109 8.21 -23.84 -6.26
C ARG A 109 7.47 -25.19 -6.40
N SER A 110 7.25 -25.91 -5.30
CA SER A 110 6.59 -27.22 -5.30
C SER A 110 5.51 -27.32 -4.19
N ILE A 111 4.42 -28.04 -4.49
CA ILE A 111 3.32 -28.29 -3.55
C ILE A 111 3.83 -29.27 -2.47
N GLY A 112 3.91 -28.81 -1.23
CA GLY A 112 4.47 -29.56 -0.10
C GLY A 112 5.84 -29.08 0.37
N ASP A 113 6.35 -27.97 -0.18
CA ASP A 113 7.66 -27.42 0.17
C ASP A 113 7.75 -26.87 1.61
N THR A 114 8.85 -27.26 2.24
CA THR A 114 9.58 -26.79 3.45
C THR A 114 8.78 -26.33 4.67
N PHE A 115 7.89 -25.34 4.57
CA PHE A 115 7.24 -24.71 5.72
C PHE A 115 5.73 -24.63 5.58
N SER A 116 5.01 -24.82 6.69
CA SER A 116 3.57 -24.57 6.73
C SER A 116 3.26 -23.10 6.48
N GLN A 117 2.07 -22.81 5.96
CA GLN A 117 1.61 -21.42 5.77
C GLN A 117 1.68 -20.60 7.08
N GLU A 118 1.35 -21.22 8.21
CA GLU A 118 1.43 -20.61 9.54
C GLU A 118 2.87 -20.24 9.92
N TYR A 119 3.82 -21.14 9.63
CA TYR A 119 5.24 -20.86 9.88
C TYR A 119 5.71 -19.70 9.03
N VAL A 120 5.38 -19.69 7.73
CA VAL A 120 5.74 -18.57 6.84
C VAL A 120 5.18 -17.25 7.34
N THR A 121 3.88 -17.22 7.65
CA THR A 121 3.19 -16.00 8.12
C THR A 121 3.76 -15.46 9.43
N SER A 122 4.37 -16.32 10.26
CA SER A 122 5.02 -15.92 11.51
C SER A 122 6.53 -15.64 11.38
N HIS A 123 7.13 -15.86 10.21
CA HIS A 123 8.58 -15.76 9.98
C HIS A 123 8.99 -14.90 8.78
N ILE A 124 8.02 -14.19 8.19
CA ILE A 124 8.25 -13.18 7.17
C ILE A 124 7.41 -11.94 7.46
N SER A 125 7.95 -10.76 7.17
CA SER A 125 7.25 -9.49 7.32
C SER A 125 7.42 -8.63 6.09
N ASN A 126 6.38 -7.85 5.76
CA ASN A 126 6.51 -6.67 4.92
C ASN A 126 6.67 -5.45 5.83
N THR A 127 7.86 -4.89 5.89
CA THR A 127 8.13 -3.73 6.74
C THR A 127 8.10 -2.46 5.90
N HIS A 128 7.13 -1.60 6.19
CA HIS A 128 7.00 -0.27 5.60
C HIS A 128 8.00 0.68 6.25
N VAL A 129 8.95 1.17 5.46
CA VAL A 129 10.01 2.13 5.87
C VAL A 129 9.82 3.43 5.13
#